data_AF-A0AAV9SAJ0-F1
#
_entry.id   AF-A0AAV9SAJ0-F1
#
_cell.length_a   1.000
_cell.length_b   1.000
_cell.length_c   1.000
_cell.angle_alpha   90.00
_cell.angle_beta   90.00
_cell.angle_gamma   90.00
#
_symmetry.space_group_name_H-M   'P 1'
#
loop_
_entity.id
_entity.type
_entity.pdbx_description
1 polymer ?
#
loop_
_entity_poly.entity_id
_entity_poly.type
_entity_poly.pdbx_seq_one_letter_code
_entity_poly.pdbx_strand_id
1 'polypeptide(L)'
;MAGLAQGHNDCDRQSMASNWQPTKDLVYEVSWFFTRLRHGQTMSQVASLDRFGLMRKMNRNSSSDVSIERKNTNTYMLNIFGTQDSDSGEYHCVVTPWYKLATGDWTQARELTSSRVFLSVKLAVWDSLKLPLLYGASASLGVGIFSLLLGLICAQCCCRNTAHTPRSRNKLMDLEMD
;
A
#
# COMPACT_ATOMS: atom_id res chain seq x y z
N MET A 1 -4.55 -7.90 5.26
CA MET A 1 -3.48 -8.02 4.25
C MET A 1 -2.26 -7.29 4.77
N ALA A 2 -1.21 -8.03 5.13
CA ALA A 2 0.02 -7.46 5.67
C ALA A 2 0.96 -7.12 4.50
N GLY A 3 1.25 -5.84 4.30
CA GLY A 3 2.37 -5.42 3.46
C GLY A 3 3.65 -5.49 4.28
N LEU A 4 4.70 -6.11 3.73
CA LEU A 4 6.07 -6.00 4.23
C LEU A 4 6.77 -4.95 3.35
N ALA A 5 7.19 -3.84 3.94
CA ALA A 5 8.02 -2.86 3.26
C ALA A 5 9.48 -3.10 3.68
N GLN A 6 10.32 -3.47 2.72
CA GLN A 6 11.71 -3.85 2.96
C GLN A 6 12.62 -2.79 2.35
N GLY A 7 13.16 -1.91 3.20
CA GLY A 7 14.15 -0.91 2.78
C GLY A 7 15.54 -1.54 2.73
N HIS A 8 16.07 -1.73 1.52
CA HIS A 8 17.47 -2.12 1.32
C HIS A 8 18.33 -0.87 1.43
N ASN A 9 18.70 -0.52 2.65
CA ASN A 9 19.50 0.66 2.94
C ASN A 9 20.88 0.14 3.37
N ASP A 10 21.82 0.11 2.43
CA ASP A 10 23.22 -0.15 2.74
C ASP A 10 23.71 1.01 3.63
N CYS A 11 23.76 0.77 4.93
CA CYS A 11 24.50 1.62 5.86
C CYS A 11 25.98 1.22 5.75
N ASP A 12 26.64 1.60 4.64
CA ASP A 12 28.00 1.15 4.32
C ASP A 12 29.09 1.97 5.06
N ARG A 13 30.19 1.29 5.36
CA ARG A 13 31.23 1.62 6.36
C ARG A 13 32.20 2.76 5.96
N GLN A 14 32.02 3.37 4.81
CA GLN A 14 33.11 4.05 4.10
C GLN A 14 33.28 5.52 4.50
N SER A 15 33.67 5.77 5.76
CA SER A 15 34.45 6.96 6.13
C SER A 15 35.17 6.81 7.48
N MET A 16 35.67 5.62 7.82
CA MET A 16 36.67 5.54 8.89
C MET A 16 37.96 6.18 8.39
N ALA A 17 38.55 7.06 9.21
CA ALA A 17 39.79 7.77 8.90
C ALA A 17 40.84 6.80 8.33
N SER A 18 41.63 7.25 7.36
CA SER A 18 42.62 6.48 6.59
C SER A 18 43.74 5.80 7.40
N ASN A 19 43.63 5.74 8.72
CA ASN A 19 44.60 5.15 9.64
C ASN A 19 43.98 4.28 10.74
N TRP A 20 42.74 3.82 10.58
CA TRP A 20 42.03 3.06 11.61
C TRP A 20 42.16 1.55 11.38
N GLN A 21 42.93 0.86 12.24
CA GLN A 21 43.01 -0.60 12.23
C GLN A 21 41.71 -1.19 12.81
N PRO A 22 41.01 -2.10 12.11
CA PRO A 22 39.82 -2.75 12.65
C PRO A 22 40.22 -3.55 13.89
N THR A 23 39.98 -3.00 15.08
CA THR A 23 40.05 -3.77 16.32
C THR A 23 39.00 -4.88 16.25
N LYS A 24 39.30 -6.05 16.81
CA LYS A 24 38.35 -7.19 16.89
C LYS A 24 37.02 -6.80 17.58
N ASP A 25 37.01 -5.70 18.33
CA ASP A 25 35.86 -5.19 19.08
C ASP A 25 35.21 -3.96 18.40
N LEU A 26 34.63 -4.14 17.21
CA LEU A 26 33.68 -3.17 16.63
C LEU A 26 32.26 -3.61 16.88
N VAL A 27 31.44 -2.66 17.33
CA VAL A 27 30.01 -2.87 17.58
C VAL A 27 29.24 -1.71 16.94
N TYR A 28 28.00 -1.93 16.53
CA TYR A 28 27.20 -0.90 15.86
C TYR A 28 25.92 -0.64 16.65
N GLU A 29 25.63 0.64 16.83
CA GLU A 29 24.32 1.14 17.22
C GLU A 29 23.62 1.65 15.96
N VAL A 30 22.35 1.30 15.79
CA VAL A 30 21.59 1.57 14.57
C VAL A 30 20.27 2.23 14.92
N SER A 31 19.98 3.38 14.34
CA SER A 31 18.73 4.10 14.53
C SER A 31 18.04 4.34 13.20
N TRP A 32 16.74 4.05 13.15
CA TRP A 32 15.90 4.28 11.98
C TRP A 32 15.03 5.50 12.17
N PHE A 33 14.97 6.33 11.13
CA PHE A 33 14.18 7.54 11.11
C PHE A 33 13.19 7.52 9.94
N PHE A 34 12.04 8.13 10.19
CA PHE A 34 10.94 8.30 9.25
C PHE A 34 10.60 9.77 9.10
N THR A 35 10.54 10.23 7.86
CA THR A 35 10.04 11.55 7.50
C THR A 35 8.71 11.40 6.79
N ARG A 36 7.66 11.95 7.41
CA ARG A 36 6.34 12.02 6.78
C ARG A 36 6.35 13.13 5.73
N LEU A 37 5.97 12.81 4.50
CA LEU A 37 5.89 13.79 3.41
C LEU A 37 4.49 14.41 3.26
N ARG A 38 3.44 13.72 3.70
CA ARG A 38 2.06 14.23 3.70
C ARG A 38 1.80 15.01 5.00
N HIS A 39 1.51 16.31 4.92
CA HIS A 39 1.19 17.23 6.04
C HIS A 39 2.37 17.82 6.82
N GLY A 40 3.49 18.10 6.16
CA GLY A 40 4.67 18.74 6.77
C GLY A 40 5.80 17.73 7.02
N GLN A 41 7.03 18.14 6.73
CA GLN A 41 8.23 17.30 6.87
C GLN A 41 8.63 17.16 8.34
N THR A 42 7.91 16.32 9.08
CA THR A 42 8.30 15.97 10.45
C THR A 42 9.07 14.67 10.45
N MET A 43 10.33 14.74 10.87
CA MET A 43 11.21 13.60 11.07
C MET A 43 11.01 13.02 12.48
N SER A 44 10.88 11.70 12.58
CA SER A 44 10.69 10.99 13.84
C SER A 44 11.52 9.72 13.86
N GLN A 45 12.05 9.34 15.02
CA GLN A 45 12.72 8.06 15.18
C GLN A 45 11.68 6.94 15.26
N VAL A 46 11.96 5.82 14.61
CA VAL A 46 11.05 4.68 14.48
C VAL A 46 11.45 3.56 15.42
N ALA A 47 12.72 3.18 15.36
CA ALA A 47 13.30 2.14 16.17
C ALA A 47 14.80 2.37 16.30
N SER A 48 15.39 1.87 17.38
CA SER A 48 16.83 1.79 17.56
C SER A 48 17.24 0.39 17.97
N LEU A 49 18.43 -0.03 17.56
CA LEU A 49 19.13 -1.21 18.03
C LEU A 49 20.41 -0.73 18.70
N ASP A 50 20.56 -0.99 19.99
CA ASP A 50 21.76 -0.60 20.72
C ASP A 50 22.96 -1.51 20.41
N ARG A 51 24.11 -1.15 20.97
CA ARG A 51 25.36 -1.92 20.85
C ARG A 51 25.27 -3.34 21.44
N PHE A 52 24.34 -3.60 22.36
CA PHE A 52 24.13 -4.90 22.97
C PHE A 52 23.10 -5.75 22.19
N GLY A 53 22.53 -5.21 21.09
CA GLY A 53 21.49 -5.86 20.31
C GLY A 53 20.10 -5.71 20.92
N LEU A 54 19.90 -4.82 21.88
CA LEU A 54 18.60 -4.51 22.44
C LEU A 54 17.85 -3.57 21.52
N MET A 55 16.72 -4.04 21.01
CA MET A 55 15.83 -3.26 20.16
C MET A 55 14.89 -2.41 21.01
N ARG A 56 14.76 -1.13 20.68
CA ARG A 56 13.79 -0.20 21.25
C ARG A 56 12.92 0.38 20.15
N LYS A 57 11.62 0.12 20.23
CA LYS A 57 10.60 0.72 19.36
C LYS A 57 10.19 2.08 19.94
N MET A 58 10.04 3.08 19.07
CA MET A 58 9.48 4.37 19.47
C MET A 58 7.96 4.33 19.43
N ASN A 59 7.32 5.01 20.39
CA ASN A 59 5.87 5.16 20.39
C ASN A 59 5.47 6.08 19.22
N ARG A 60 4.94 5.45 18.17
CA ARG A 60 4.33 6.14 17.04
C ARG A 60 2.82 6.00 17.24
N ASN A 61 2.07 7.06 16.97
CA ASN A 61 0.61 6.99 16.88
C ASN A 61 0.19 6.24 15.60
N SER A 62 0.66 5.00 15.46
CA SER A 62 0.47 4.07 14.35
C SER A 62 0.23 2.69 14.95
N SER A 63 -0.70 1.93 14.38
CA SER A 63 -0.96 0.53 14.78
C SER A 63 0.08 -0.44 14.22
N SER A 64 0.99 0.05 13.38
CA SER A 64 1.99 -0.76 12.72
C SER A 64 3.11 -1.16 13.68
N ASP A 65 3.59 -2.37 13.50
CA ASP A 65 4.69 -2.91 14.27
C ASP A 65 6.01 -2.85 13.51
N VAL A 66 7.12 -2.82 14.23
CA VAL A 66 8.44 -2.74 13.61
C VAL A 66 9.41 -3.69 14.28
N SER A 67 10.32 -4.26 13.51
CA SER A 67 11.47 -5.01 14.02
C SER A 67 12.73 -4.65 13.27
N ILE A 68 13.89 -4.82 13.91
CA ILE A 68 15.19 -4.67 13.26
C ILE A 68 15.83 -6.05 13.21
N GLU A 69 16.25 -6.46 12.01
CA GLU A 69 16.98 -7.70 11.78
C GLU A 69 18.39 -7.39 11.31
N ARG A 70 19.39 -8.09 11.84
CA ARG A 70 20.77 -8.03 11.32
C ARG A 70 20.95 -9.12 10.28
N LYS A 71 21.09 -8.73 9.00
CA LYS A 71 21.31 -9.69 7.90
C LYS A 71 22.76 -10.14 7.81
N ASN A 72 23.69 -9.20 7.92
CA ASN A 72 25.14 -9.44 7.81
C ASN A 72 25.89 -8.63 8.89
N THR A 73 27.21 -8.76 8.93
CA THR A 73 28.07 -8.00 9.86
C THR A 73 27.84 -6.50 9.81
N ASN A 74 27.55 -5.95 8.62
CA ASN A 74 27.36 -4.52 8.39
C ASN A 74 25.97 -4.17 7.82
N THR A 75 25.05 -5.14 7.72
CA THR A 75 23.74 -4.92 7.08
C THR A 75 22.62 -5.12 8.09
N TYR A 76 21.80 -4.09 8.27
CA TYR A 76 20.65 -4.07 9.16
C TYR A 76 19.39 -3.74 8.36
N MET A 77 18.28 -4.37 8.73
CA MET A 77 17.03 -4.32 7.99
C MET A 77 15.89 -3.95 8.93
N LEU A 78 15.14 -2.90 8.57
CA LEU A 78 13.90 -2.55 9.24
C LEU A 78 12.73 -3.30 8.58
N ASN A 79 11.99 -4.06 9.38
CA ASN A 79 10.72 -4.63 8.99
C ASN A 79 9.59 -3.79 9.57
N ILE A 80 8.57 -3.53 8.76
CA ILE A 80 7.33 -2.88 9.18
C ILE A 80 6.19 -3.85 8.92
N PHE A 81 5.41 -4.17 9.94
CA PHE A 81 4.29 -5.09 9.91
C PHE A 81 2.97 -4.34 10.13
N GLY A 82 1.88 -4.82 9.52
CA GLY A 82 0.58 -4.16 9.63
C GLY A 82 0.63 -2.73 9.09
N THR A 83 1.30 -2.53 7.96
CA THR A 83 1.50 -1.21 7.35
C THR A 83 0.18 -0.49 7.06
N GLN A 84 0.13 0.80 7.38
CA GLN A 84 -0.97 1.70 7.09
C GLN A 84 -0.54 2.78 6.08
N ASP A 85 -1.50 3.50 5.50
CA ASP A 85 -1.20 4.62 4.59
C ASP A 85 -0.26 5.66 5.22
N SER A 86 -0.40 5.87 6.53
CA SER A 86 0.38 6.82 7.33
C SER A 86 1.85 6.45 7.51
N ASP A 87 2.25 5.21 7.17
CA ASP A 87 3.64 4.75 7.15
C ASP A 87 4.35 5.06 5.83
N SER A 88 3.62 5.53 4.81
CA SER A 88 4.21 5.97 3.54
C SER A 88 5.03 7.25 3.74
N GLY A 89 6.27 7.24 3.28
CA GLY A 89 7.21 8.35 3.46
C GLY A 89 8.66 7.92 3.27
N GLU A 90 9.59 8.78 3.68
CA GLU A 90 11.03 8.53 3.53
C GLU A 90 11.60 7.89 4.79
N TYR A 91 12.40 6.86 4.62
CA TYR A 91 13.11 6.17 5.69
C TYR A 91 14.62 6.24 5.47
N HIS A 92 15.39 6.40 6.54
CA HIS A 92 16.84 6.28 6.53
C HIS A 92 17.36 5.68 7.84
N CYS A 93 18.54 5.06 7.77
CA CYS A 93 19.28 4.60 8.94
C CYS A 93 20.43 5.56 9.27
N VAL A 94 20.70 5.68 10.57
CA VAL A 94 21.93 6.25 11.10
C VAL A 94 22.63 5.14 11.89
N VAL A 95 23.90 4.92 11.58
CA VAL A 95 24.75 3.92 12.25
C VAL A 95 25.87 4.64 12.96
N THR A 96 26.02 4.32 14.25
CA THR A 96 27.09 4.83 15.11
C THR A 96 28.01 3.65 15.46
N PRO A 97 29.18 3.54 14.82
CA PRO A 97 30.16 2.53 15.19
C PRO A 97 30.77 2.85 16.55
N TRP A 98 30.92 1.82 17.36
CA TRP A 98 31.59 1.85 18.65
C TRP A 98 32.83 0.96 18.57
N TYR A 99 33.92 1.46 19.14
CA TYR A 99 35.15 0.71 19.27
C TYR A 99 35.70 0.79 20.67
N LYS A 100 36.47 -0.23 21.04
CA LYS A 100 37.13 -0.30 22.33
C LYS A 100 38.55 0.25 22.23
N LEU A 101 38.87 1.24 23.05
CA LEU A 101 40.23 1.76 23.22
C LEU A 101 41.12 0.70 23.89
N ALA A 102 42.43 0.87 23.77
CA ALA A 102 43.41 0.06 24.51
C ALA A 102 43.23 0.17 26.04
N THR A 103 42.66 1.28 26.54
CA THR A 103 42.30 1.49 27.94
C THR A 103 41.13 0.63 28.40
N GLY A 104 40.38 0.03 27.45
CA GLY A 104 39.19 -0.76 27.70
C GLY A 104 37.87 0.01 27.59
N ASP A 105 37.93 1.33 27.41
CA ASP A 105 36.76 2.20 27.30
C ASP A 105 36.13 2.14 25.89
N TRP A 106 34.80 2.25 25.84
CA TRP A 106 34.07 2.34 24.58
C TRP A 106 34.02 3.78 24.07
N THR A 107 34.35 3.97 22.80
CA THR A 107 34.31 5.27 22.13
C THR A 107 33.48 5.21 20.86
N GLN A 108 32.70 6.26 20.62
CA GLN A 108 31.93 6.44 19.40
C GLN A 108 32.83 6.93 18.27
N ALA A 109 32.73 6.26 17.12
CA ALA A 109 33.23 6.78 15.87
C ALA A 109 32.23 7.76 15.25
N ARG A 110 32.60 8.31 14.10
CA ARG A 110 31.72 9.17 13.29
C ARG A 110 30.46 8.41 12.87
N GLU A 111 29.31 9.05 13.05
CA GLU A 111 28.02 8.53 12.59
C GLU A 111 27.94 8.50 11.06
N LEU A 112 27.30 7.45 10.55
CA LEU A 112 27.10 7.21 9.13
C LEU A 112 25.60 7.21 8.85
N THR A 113 25.16 8.02 7.88
CA THR A 113 23.75 8.10 7.49
C THR A 113 23.55 7.46 6.12
N SER A 114 22.55 6.59 5.98
CA SER A 114 22.23 5.97 4.69
C SER A 114 21.57 6.96 3.72
N SER A 115 21.49 6.54 2.47
CA SER A 115 20.53 7.13 1.52
C SER A 115 19.10 7.02 2.08
N ARG A 116 18.25 7.96 1.66
CA ARG A 116 16.82 7.94 1.97
C ARG A 116 16.09 7.06 0.96
N VAL A 117 15.22 6.20 1.44
CA VAL A 117 14.36 5.33 0.62
C VAL A 117 12.90 5.69 0.85
N PHE A 118 12.16 5.92 -0.23
CA PHE A 118 10.73 6.20 -0.17
C PHE A 118 9.94 4.89 -0.15
N LEU A 119 9.17 4.68 0.92
CA LEU A 119 8.25 3.55 1.04
C LEU A 119 6.83 4.02 0.72
N SER A 120 6.17 3.31 -0.20
CA SER A 120 4.78 3.55 -0.56
C SER A 120 3.94 2.34 -0.18
N VAL A 121 3.01 2.52 0.76
CA VAL A 121 2.08 1.47 1.16
C VAL A 121 0.92 1.43 0.17
N LYS A 122 0.80 0.35 -0.59
CA LYS A 122 -0.38 0.11 -1.45
C LYS A 122 -1.43 -0.63 -0.65
N LEU A 123 -2.50 0.07 -0.26
CA LEU A 123 -3.67 -0.57 0.33
C LEU A 123 -4.35 -1.46 -0.73
N ALA A 124 -4.39 -2.76 -0.50
CA ALA A 124 -5.03 -3.76 -1.38
C ALA A 124 -6.57 -3.61 -1.48
N VAL A 125 -7.13 -2.58 -0.83
CA VAL A 125 -8.53 -2.17 -0.96
C VAL A 125 -8.86 -1.87 -2.42
N TRP A 126 -8.00 -1.15 -3.14
CA TRP A 126 -8.26 -0.80 -4.54
C TRP A 126 -8.33 -2.02 -5.46
N ASP A 127 -7.41 -2.97 -5.29
CA ASP A 127 -7.40 -4.21 -6.06
C ASP A 127 -8.63 -5.08 -5.74
N SER A 128 -9.06 -5.06 -4.47
CA SER A 128 -10.25 -5.79 -4.00
C SER A 128 -11.56 -5.15 -4.47
N LEU A 129 -11.62 -3.82 -4.63
CA LEU A 129 -12.81 -3.11 -5.13
C LEU A 129 -13.00 -3.27 -6.64
N LYS A 130 -11.92 -3.50 -7.39
CA LYS A 130 -11.99 -3.62 -8.85
C LYS A 130 -12.87 -4.81 -9.30
N LEU A 131 -12.79 -5.94 -8.59
CA LEU A 131 -13.56 -7.15 -8.88
C LEU A 131 -15.09 -6.97 -8.71
N PRO A 132 -15.61 -6.53 -7.55
CA PRO A 132 -17.04 -6.30 -7.35
C PRO A 132 -17.57 -5.15 -8.22
N LEU A 133 -16.78 -4.11 -8.50
CA LEU A 133 -17.19 -3.03 -9.41
C LEU A 133 -17.35 -3.54 -10.85
N LEU A 134 -16.38 -4.33 -11.35
CA LEU A 134 -16.46 -4.90 -12.69
C LEU A 134 -17.64 -5.86 -12.83
N TYR A 135 -17.84 -6.72 -11.83
CA TYR A 135 -18.97 -7.65 -11.82
C TYR A 135 -20.32 -6.92 -11.70
N GLY A 136 -20.40 -5.88 -10.86
CA GLY A 136 -21.60 -5.05 -10.72
C GLY A 136 -21.93 -4.30 -12.01
N ALA A 137 -20.93 -3.72 -12.68
CA ALA A 137 -21.10 -3.04 -13.95
C ALA A 137 -21.52 -4.01 -15.07
N SER A 138 -20.88 -5.20 -15.15
CA SER A 138 -21.20 -6.20 -16.17
C SER A 138 -22.60 -6.78 -15.98
N ALA A 139 -23.00 -7.09 -14.74
CA ALA A 139 -24.35 -7.56 -14.44
C ALA A 139 -25.40 -6.51 -14.76
N SER A 140 -25.16 -5.24 -14.40
CA SER A 140 -26.10 -4.14 -14.67
C SER A 140 -26.30 -3.91 -16.18
N LEU A 141 -25.21 -3.92 -16.95
CA LEU A 141 -25.27 -3.84 -18.41
C LEU A 141 -25.96 -5.07 -19.02
N GLY A 142 -25.62 -6.27 -18.55
CA GLY A 142 -26.22 -7.53 -19.04
C GLY A 142 -27.72 -7.58 -18.83
N VAL A 143 -28.19 -7.31 -17.60
CA VAL A 143 -29.62 -7.26 -17.27
C VAL A 143 -30.31 -6.14 -18.03
N GLY A 144 -29.73 -4.94 -18.08
CA GLY A 144 -30.29 -3.80 -18.81
C GLY A 144 -30.48 -4.08 -20.30
N ILE A 145 -29.45 -4.64 -20.96
CA ILE A 145 -29.52 -5.03 -22.38
C ILE A 145 -30.57 -6.12 -22.57
N PHE A 146 -30.61 -7.13 -21.70
CA PHE A 146 -31.60 -8.21 -21.80
C PHE A 146 -33.04 -7.70 -21.64
N SER A 147 -33.29 -6.80 -20.68
CA SER A 147 -34.59 -6.16 -20.49
C SER A 147 -35.00 -5.32 -21.69
N LEU A 148 -34.07 -4.56 -22.30
CA LEU A 148 -34.33 -3.80 -23.52
C LEU A 148 -34.67 -4.72 -24.70
N LEU A 149 -33.93 -5.82 -24.89
CA LEU A 149 -34.20 -6.80 -25.95
C LEU A 149 -35.57 -7.45 -25.78
N LEU A 150 -35.92 -7.90 -24.58
CA LEU A 150 -37.25 -8.45 -24.28
C LEU A 150 -38.36 -7.42 -24.52
N GLY A 151 -38.16 -6.17 -24.08
CA GLY A 151 -39.11 -5.08 -24.32
C GLY A 151 -39.33 -4.81 -25.80
N LEU A 152 -38.25 -4.80 -26.60
CA LEU A 152 -38.32 -4.61 -28.06
C LEU A 152 -39.03 -5.78 -28.77
N ILE A 153 -38.74 -7.03 -28.40
CA ILE A 153 -39.41 -8.22 -28.95
C ILE A 153 -40.91 -8.17 -28.64
N CYS A 154 -41.27 -7.86 -27.39
CA CYS A 154 -42.67 -7.71 -26.99
C CYS A 154 -43.38 -6.62 -27.79
N ALA A 155 -42.77 -5.44 -27.96
CA ALA A 155 -43.32 -4.36 -28.76
C ALA A 155 -43.52 -4.78 -30.22
N GLN A 156 -42.53 -5.44 -30.83
CA GLN A 156 -42.63 -5.95 -32.19
C GLN A 156 -43.71 -7.02 -32.35
N CYS A 157 -43.86 -7.93 -31.38
CA CYS A 157 -44.92 -8.93 -31.37
C CYS A 157 -46.31 -8.29 -31.23
N CYS A 158 -46.48 -7.35 -30.31
CA CYS A 158 -47.73 -6.62 -30.11
C CYS A 158 -48.11 -5.76 -31.34
N CYS A 159 -47.13 -5.09 -31.96
CA CYS A 159 -47.33 -4.32 -33.18
C CYS A 159 -47.54 -5.19 -34.43
N ARG A 160 -46.94 -6.39 -34.49
CA ARG A 160 -47.16 -7.32 -35.61
C ARG A 160 -48.54 -7.98 -35.56
N ASN A 161 -49.08 -8.24 -34.36
CA ASN A 161 -50.40 -8.87 -34.21
C ASN A 161 -51.56 -7.89 -34.48
N THR A 162 -51.34 -6.58 -34.33
CA THR A 162 -52.36 -5.54 -34.64
C THR A 162 -52.47 -5.23 -36.14
N ALA A 163 -51.56 -5.72 -36.97
CA ALA A 163 -51.67 -5.59 -38.43
C ALA A 163 -52.73 -6.53 -39.06
N HIS A 164 -53.22 -7.55 -38.32
CA HIS A 164 -54.13 -8.58 -38.85
C HIS A 164 -55.62 -8.41 -38.51
N THR A 165 -56.05 -7.35 -37.83
CA THR A 165 -57.48 -7.05 -37.68
C THR A 165 -57.89 -5.82 -38.49
N PRO A 166 -58.28 -5.98 -39.77
CA PRO A 166 -59.02 -4.92 -40.45
C PRO A 166 -60.37 -4.76 -39.73
N ARG A 167 -60.53 -3.62 -39.07
CA ARG A 167 -61.79 -3.13 -38.53
C ARG A 167 -62.85 -3.20 -39.63
N SER A 168 -63.80 -4.14 -39.54
CA SER A 168 -64.95 -4.17 -40.42
C SER A 168 -65.74 -2.88 -40.22
N ARG A 169 -65.67 -2.03 -41.25
CA ARG A 169 -66.32 -0.73 -41.35
C ARG A 169 -67.64 -0.94 -42.09
N ASN A 170 -68.74 -0.60 -41.44
CA ASN A 170 -70.08 -0.35 -41.97
C ASN A 170 -70.92 -1.57 -42.39
N LYS A 171 -72.06 -1.72 -41.72
CA LYS A 171 -73.37 -1.94 -42.37
C LYS A 171 -74.46 -1.29 -41.51
N LEU A 172 -74.65 -0.01 -41.80
CA LEU A 172 -75.94 0.68 -41.68
C LEU A 172 -76.93 -0.14 -42.53
N MET A 173 -77.98 -0.70 -41.93
CA MET A 173 -79.21 -1.00 -42.65
C MET A 173 -80.36 -0.53 -41.78
N ASP A 174 -81.15 0.31 -42.41
CA ASP A 174 -82.19 1.19 -41.89
C ASP A 174 -83.40 0.45 -41.31
N LEU A 175 -84.17 1.23 -40.54
CA LEU A 175 -85.58 1.00 -40.25
C LEU A 175 -86.34 0.51 -41.49
N GLU A 176 -87.13 -0.54 -41.33
CA GLU A 176 -88.43 -0.65 -42.02
C GLU A 176 -89.46 -1.06 -40.97
N MET A 177 -90.56 -0.32 -40.96
CA MET A 177 -91.72 -0.36 -40.09
C MET A 177 -92.81 -1.14 -40.81
N ASP A 178 -93.46 -2.09 -40.11
CA ASP A 178 -94.90 -2.41 -40.18
C ASP A 178 -95.29 -3.34 -39.03
#